data_AF-A0A7J5ZQR1-F1
#
_entry.id   AF-A0A7J5ZQR1-F1
#
_cell.length_a   1.000
_cell.length_b   1.000
_cell.length_c   1.000
_cell.angle_alpha   90.00
_cell.angle_beta   90.00
_cell.angle_gamma   90.00
#
_symmetry.space_group_name_H-M   'P 1'
#
loop_
_entity.id
_entity.type
_entity.pdbx_description
1 polymer ?
#
loop_
_entity_poly.entity_id
_entity_poly.type
_entity_poly.pdbx_seq_one_letter_code
_entity_poly.pdbx_strand_id
1 'polypeptide(L)'
;MEVETIENVHPVLHPVFPLLLAPQVIRKIRGEPFSDALGHLKLWCQFFNVLSDSIIKWFKDDVEIAEIKRSAGDESQVALAIVQASSRDCGVYGCTIKNEYGSDTTDYLLSSDILAEFFLRDDSKVGEEIEMTPLLFTKGLVDPGYWGNKFFGRIMMEELQIGKGCVHKKSRAKVIYGLDPIFESGSTCIVKVRNQIVYGTKEENCLAEINLETTKQECKIHNTVREYCKIFAAEARVIDKFGFALEVIPLYLIYRPANTIPYATMEADLKGEFLKYCTMDNAGRLIAQTTSEVGHKCCTFQHWIYQWTNGNLLITQLEGVDTKITNVKIATKSKGYQSLTDEGSPKILEQFVIQHQCNYYCGLLGLRAMTTMDSLQPSKVKTSRSPMLARRVGLTDSSSPQLLKKGSSSPPTAKNVNSSPKVDKKTDKYGENNTATNHKKWSSPNLSE
;
A
#
# COMPACT_ATOMS: atom_id res chain seq x y z
N MET A 1 -22.95 -29.01 -78.50
CA MET A 1 -22.83 -30.01 -77.43
C MET A 1 -21.35 -30.16 -77.15
N GLU A 2 -20.76 -29.84 -76.01
CA GLU A 2 -21.16 -29.23 -74.75
C GLU A 2 -19.87 -28.56 -74.26
N VAL A 3 -19.96 -27.33 -73.75
CA VAL A 3 -18.81 -26.65 -73.13
C VAL A 3 -18.84 -27.05 -71.66
N GLU A 4 -17.98 -27.97 -71.25
CA GLU A 4 -17.81 -28.32 -69.83
C GLU A 4 -17.13 -27.15 -69.10
N THR A 5 -17.93 -26.43 -68.33
CA THR A 5 -17.47 -25.47 -67.32
C THR A 5 -16.76 -26.21 -66.20
N ILE A 6 -15.46 -25.94 -66.05
CA ILE A 6 -14.67 -26.36 -64.89
C ILE A 6 -15.15 -25.52 -63.69
N GLU A 7 -15.89 -26.15 -62.76
CA GLU A 7 -16.19 -25.57 -61.46
C GLU A 7 -14.90 -25.42 -60.65
N ASN A 8 -14.49 -24.17 -60.43
CA ASN A 8 -13.47 -23.82 -59.44
C ASN A 8 -14.01 -24.16 -58.04
N VAL A 9 -13.60 -25.30 -57.49
CA VAL A 9 -13.78 -25.62 -56.08
C VAL A 9 -12.82 -24.74 -55.27
N HIS A 10 -13.31 -23.61 -54.78
CA HIS A 10 -12.63 -22.85 -53.73
C HIS A 10 -12.49 -23.76 -52.48
N PRO A 11 -11.30 -23.88 -51.87
CA PRO A 11 -11.18 -24.54 -50.59
C PRO A 11 -11.97 -23.72 -49.58
N VAL A 12 -13.03 -24.31 -49.03
CA VAL A 12 -13.71 -23.78 -47.85
C VAL A 12 -12.69 -23.78 -46.72
N LEU A 13 -12.12 -22.61 -46.43
CA LEU A 13 -11.42 -22.38 -45.17
C LEU A 13 -12.46 -22.56 -44.07
N HIS A 14 -12.45 -23.76 -43.46
CA HIS A 14 -13.11 -23.93 -42.17
C HIS A 14 -12.56 -22.85 -41.23
N PRO A 15 -13.39 -22.03 -40.60
CA PRO A 15 -12.91 -21.21 -39.51
C PRO A 15 -12.36 -22.19 -38.47
N VAL A 16 -11.05 -22.17 -38.25
CA VAL A 16 -10.44 -22.80 -37.08
C VAL A 16 -11.02 -22.04 -35.90
N PHE A 17 -12.12 -22.54 -35.35
CA PHE A 17 -12.57 -22.10 -34.04
C PHE A 17 -11.37 -22.24 -33.11
N PRO A 18 -10.98 -21.22 -32.35
CA PRO A 18 -9.97 -21.39 -31.32
C PRO A 18 -10.43 -22.59 -30.48
N LEU A 19 -9.60 -23.63 -30.37
CA LEU A 19 -9.88 -24.73 -29.46
C LEU A 19 -9.82 -24.13 -28.07
N LEU A 20 -10.99 -23.79 -27.52
CA LEU A 20 -11.13 -23.21 -26.21
C LEU A 20 -10.91 -24.31 -25.18
N LEU A 21 -9.75 -24.29 -24.54
CA LEU A 21 -9.24 -25.38 -23.69
C LEU A 21 -9.02 -24.90 -22.26
N ALA A 22 -9.08 -25.86 -21.34
CA ALA A 22 -8.61 -25.66 -19.97
C ALA A 22 -7.08 -25.52 -19.96
N PRO A 23 -6.53 -24.61 -19.14
CA PRO A 23 -5.09 -24.49 -18.94
C PRO A 23 -4.54 -25.75 -18.28
N GLN A 24 -3.28 -26.06 -18.55
CA GLN A 24 -2.61 -27.27 -18.06
C GLN A 24 -1.28 -26.94 -17.39
N VAL A 25 -0.91 -27.68 -16.35
CA VAL A 25 0.41 -27.60 -15.73
C VAL A 25 1.44 -28.20 -16.69
N ILE A 26 2.37 -27.36 -17.18
CA ILE A 26 3.51 -27.82 -17.97
C ILE A 26 4.76 -28.02 -17.10
N ARG A 27 4.89 -27.25 -16.02
CA ARG A 27 5.95 -27.42 -15.02
C ARG A 27 5.34 -27.36 -13.63
N LYS A 28 5.46 -28.46 -12.89
CA LYS A 28 5.13 -28.54 -11.47
C LYS A 28 5.96 -27.54 -10.66
N ILE A 29 5.47 -27.20 -9.47
CA ILE A 29 6.17 -26.29 -8.56
C ILE A 29 7.57 -26.83 -8.22
N ARG A 30 8.56 -25.93 -8.25
CA ARG A 30 9.94 -26.17 -7.83
C ARG A 30 10.41 -25.05 -6.93
N GLY A 31 11.28 -25.38 -5.97
CA GLY A 31 11.97 -24.41 -5.13
C GLY A 31 13.39 -24.14 -5.63
N GLU A 32 13.78 -22.87 -5.63
CA GLU A 32 15.16 -22.44 -5.87
C GLU A 32 15.51 -21.28 -4.92
N PRO A 33 16.73 -21.25 -4.34
CA PRO A 33 17.14 -20.14 -3.50
C PRO A 33 17.38 -18.89 -4.37
N PHE A 34 17.18 -17.72 -3.80
CA PHE A 34 17.63 -16.49 -4.47
C PHE A 34 19.15 -16.42 -4.48
N SER A 35 19.71 -15.65 -5.42
CA SER A 35 21.15 -15.45 -5.53
C SER A 35 21.72 -14.57 -4.41
N ASP A 36 20.88 -13.83 -3.69
CA ASP A 36 21.31 -13.15 -2.47
C ASP A 36 21.42 -14.17 -1.34
N ALA A 37 22.54 -14.17 -0.61
CA ALA A 37 22.78 -15.10 0.50
C ALA A 37 21.86 -14.86 1.73
N LEU A 38 20.71 -14.20 1.54
CA LEU A 38 19.79 -13.72 2.58
C LEU A 38 18.71 -14.73 2.95
N GLY A 39 18.81 -15.94 2.43
CA GLY A 39 17.89 -17.02 2.79
C GLY A 39 16.51 -16.91 2.15
N HIS A 40 16.34 -16.13 1.07
CA HIS A 40 15.06 -16.05 0.36
C HIS A 40 14.88 -17.31 -0.50
N LEU A 41 13.64 -17.79 -0.61
CA LEU A 41 13.28 -18.96 -1.43
C LEU A 41 12.25 -18.56 -2.50
N LYS A 42 12.46 -18.99 -3.73
CA LYS A 42 11.52 -18.82 -4.84
C LYS A 42 10.86 -20.16 -5.13
N LEU A 43 9.54 -20.23 -4.98
CA LEU A 43 8.74 -21.32 -5.52
C LEU A 43 8.16 -20.89 -6.87
N TRP A 44 8.27 -21.70 -7.92
CA TRP A 44 7.72 -21.33 -9.23
C TRP A 44 7.16 -22.53 -9.99
N CYS A 45 6.16 -22.27 -10.82
CA CYS A 45 5.55 -23.23 -11.73
C CYS A 45 5.19 -22.56 -13.05
N GLN A 46 4.72 -23.35 -14.02
CA GLN A 46 4.31 -22.83 -15.32
C GLN A 46 3.12 -23.60 -15.87
N PHE A 47 2.26 -22.87 -16.57
CA PHE A 47 1.08 -23.38 -17.23
C PHE A 47 1.19 -23.20 -18.75
N PHE A 48 0.50 -24.05 -19.48
CA PHE A 48 0.38 -24.05 -20.94
C PHE A 48 -1.11 -24.06 -21.33
N ASN A 49 -1.42 -23.76 -22.58
CA ASN A 49 -2.79 -23.60 -23.07
C ASN A 49 -3.57 -22.52 -22.32
N VAL A 50 -2.91 -21.40 -21.98
CA VAL A 50 -3.57 -20.23 -21.37
C VAL A 50 -4.26 -19.43 -22.48
N LEU A 51 -5.33 -19.98 -23.05
CA LEU A 51 -5.97 -19.42 -24.26
C LEU A 51 -7.03 -18.35 -23.96
N SER A 52 -7.40 -18.18 -22.69
CA SER A 52 -8.32 -17.15 -22.21
C SER A 52 -7.83 -16.57 -20.89
N ASP A 53 -8.38 -15.41 -20.51
CA ASP A 53 -8.09 -14.79 -19.22
C ASP A 53 -8.38 -15.77 -18.09
N SER A 54 -7.37 -15.95 -17.25
CA SER A 54 -7.33 -16.96 -16.21
C SER A 54 -7.05 -16.32 -14.86
N ILE A 55 -7.42 -17.03 -13.80
CA ILE A 55 -7.10 -16.67 -12.42
C ILE A 55 -6.12 -17.72 -11.89
N ILE A 56 -5.01 -17.27 -11.32
CA ILE A 56 -4.05 -18.11 -10.62
C ILE A 56 -4.19 -17.86 -9.12
N LYS A 57 -4.35 -18.93 -8.34
CA LYS A 57 -4.39 -18.90 -6.88
C LYS A 57 -3.25 -19.71 -6.29
N TRP A 58 -2.61 -19.16 -5.26
CA TRP A 58 -1.63 -19.84 -4.44
C TRP A 58 -2.21 -20.19 -3.08
N PHE A 59 -1.83 -21.36 -2.57
CA PHE A 59 -2.28 -21.90 -1.30
C PHE A 59 -1.09 -22.34 -0.46
N LYS A 60 -1.23 -22.24 0.86
CA LYS A 60 -0.36 -22.91 1.83
C LYS A 60 -1.26 -23.68 2.80
N ASP A 61 -1.07 -24.99 2.90
CA ASP A 61 -1.84 -25.88 3.78
C ASP A 61 -3.36 -25.67 3.59
N ASP A 62 -3.80 -25.67 2.32
CA ASP A 62 -5.19 -25.42 1.87
C ASP A 62 -5.77 -24.02 2.15
N VAL A 63 -4.97 -23.10 2.71
CA VAL A 63 -5.36 -21.70 2.91
C VAL A 63 -4.87 -20.86 1.74
N GLU A 64 -5.77 -20.14 1.07
CA GLU A 64 -5.43 -19.20 0.00
C GLU A 64 -4.54 -18.08 0.53
N ILE A 65 -3.38 -17.88 -0.09
CA ILE A 65 -2.41 -16.85 0.29
C ILE A 65 -2.28 -15.73 -0.73
N ALA A 66 -2.68 -15.96 -1.99
CA ALA A 66 -2.67 -14.94 -3.04
C ALA A 66 -3.51 -15.35 -4.25
N GLU A 67 -4.06 -14.35 -4.94
CA GLU A 67 -4.75 -14.48 -6.22
C GLU A 67 -4.15 -13.46 -7.21
N ILE A 68 -3.86 -13.90 -8.44
CA ILE A 68 -3.42 -13.03 -9.53
C ILE A 68 -4.21 -13.32 -10.81
N LYS A 69 -4.43 -12.28 -11.62
CA LYS A 69 -4.99 -12.44 -12.96
C LYS A 69 -3.89 -12.76 -13.96
N ARG A 70 -4.23 -13.60 -14.94
CA ARG A 70 -3.37 -13.99 -16.05
C ARG A 70 -4.10 -13.73 -17.36
N SER A 71 -3.49 -12.94 -18.23
CA SER A 71 -4.09 -12.64 -19.53
C SER A 71 -3.98 -13.83 -20.50
N ALA A 72 -4.93 -13.92 -21.42
CA ALA A 72 -4.85 -14.85 -22.53
C ALA A 72 -3.49 -14.74 -23.28
N GLY A 73 -2.89 -15.89 -23.60
CA GLY A 73 -1.60 -16.03 -24.27
C GLY A 73 -0.37 -15.91 -23.35
N ASP A 74 -0.55 -15.56 -22.06
CA ASP A 74 0.57 -15.46 -21.13
C ASP A 74 0.89 -16.80 -20.46
N GLU A 75 1.84 -17.52 -21.06
CA GLU A 75 2.36 -18.79 -20.56
C GLU A 75 3.67 -18.62 -19.77
N SER A 76 4.01 -17.39 -19.34
CA SER A 76 5.21 -17.16 -18.53
C SER A 76 5.13 -17.83 -17.16
N GLN A 77 6.28 -18.01 -16.50
CA GLN A 77 6.32 -18.59 -15.17
C GLN A 77 5.56 -17.70 -14.18
N VAL A 78 4.93 -18.35 -13.19
CA VAL A 78 4.45 -17.68 -11.98
C VAL A 78 5.34 -18.12 -10.82
N ALA A 79 5.70 -17.16 -9.97
CA ALA A 79 6.56 -17.39 -8.83
C ALA A 79 5.99 -16.81 -7.55
N LEU A 80 6.40 -17.39 -6.43
CA LEU A 80 6.12 -17.00 -5.06
C LEU A 80 7.46 -16.87 -4.33
N ALA A 81 7.80 -15.66 -3.90
CA ALA A 81 8.96 -15.40 -3.06
C ALA A 81 8.60 -15.58 -1.58
N ILE A 82 9.34 -16.44 -0.88
CA ILE A 82 9.29 -16.61 0.58
C ILE A 82 10.50 -15.89 1.16
N VAL A 83 10.25 -14.80 1.88
CA VAL A 83 11.30 -13.97 2.47
C VAL A 83 11.93 -14.70 3.65
N GLN A 84 13.26 -14.80 3.67
CA GLN A 84 14.03 -15.41 4.77
C GLN A 84 13.38 -16.72 5.24
N ALA A 85 13.32 -17.68 4.32
CA ALA A 85 12.62 -18.94 4.51
C ALA A 85 13.14 -19.66 5.76
N SER A 86 12.19 -20.17 6.54
CA SER A 86 12.43 -20.75 7.86
C SER A 86 11.51 -21.95 8.06
N SER A 87 11.71 -22.70 9.14
CA SER A 87 10.82 -23.83 9.48
C SER A 87 9.34 -23.42 9.65
N ARG A 88 9.04 -22.14 9.89
CA ARG A 88 7.66 -21.62 9.94
C ARG A 88 6.99 -21.54 8.56
N ASP A 89 7.78 -21.54 7.51
CA ASP A 89 7.32 -21.51 6.14
C ASP A 89 7.11 -22.92 5.58
N CYS A 90 7.53 -23.97 6.29
CA CYS A 90 7.20 -25.35 5.91
C CYS A 90 5.69 -25.55 5.79
N GLY A 91 5.31 -26.43 4.85
CA GLY A 91 3.92 -26.73 4.52
C GLY A 91 3.78 -27.24 3.09
N VAL A 92 2.55 -27.55 2.70
CA VAL A 92 2.19 -27.91 1.32
C VAL A 92 1.77 -26.66 0.58
N TYR A 93 2.53 -26.30 -0.45
CA TYR A 93 2.24 -25.18 -1.33
C TYR A 93 1.49 -25.66 -2.56
N GLY A 94 0.32 -25.08 -2.83
CA GLY A 94 -0.49 -25.36 -4.01
C GLY A 94 -0.53 -24.15 -4.95
N CYS A 95 -0.55 -24.40 -6.25
CA CYS A 95 -0.82 -23.38 -7.27
C CYS A 95 -1.84 -23.91 -8.27
N THR A 96 -2.96 -23.22 -8.38
CA THR A 96 -4.08 -23.57 -9.28
C THR A 96 -4.26 -22.47 -10.31
N ILE A 97 -4.41 -22.84 -11.58
CA ILE A 97 -4.87 -21.95 -12.64
C ILE A 97 -6.30 -22.34 -13.03
N LYS A 98 -7.17 -21.36 -13.25
CA LYS A 98 -8.57 -21.57 -13.64
C LYS A 98 -9.01 -20.58 -14.70
N ASN A 99 -9.70 -21.07 -15.72
CA ASN A 99 -10.48 -20.28 -16.66
C ASN A 99 -11.93 -20.81 -16.75
N GLU A 100 -12.69 -20.33 -17.72
CA GLU A 100 -14.08 -20.76 -17.94
C GLU A 100 -14.22 -22.22 -18.43
N TYR A 101 -13.14 -22.80 -18.97
CA TYR A 101 -13.14 -24.16 -19.55
C TYR A 101 -12.62 -25.23 -18.58
N GLY A 102 -11.97 -24.83 -17.49
CA GLY A 102 -11.52 -25.74 -16.45
C GLY A 102 -10.41 -25.15 -15.59
N SER A 103 -9.76 -26.05 -14.84
CA SER A 103 -8.64 -25.70 -13.97
C SER A 103 -7.66 -26.85 -13.90
N ASP A 104 -6.40 -26.52 -13.64
CA ASP A 104 -5.38 -27.50 -13.32
C ASP A 104 -4.55 -27.01 -12.11
N THR A 105 -3.95 -27.94 -11.38
CA THR A 105 -3.30 -27.66 -10.09
C THR A 105 -2.00 -28.46 -9.94
N THR A 106 -1.02 -27.84 -9.31
CA THR A 106 0.21 -28.50 -8.88
C THR A 106 0.52 -28.13 -7.43
N ASP A 107 1.18 -29.04 -6.73
CA ASP A 107 1.60 -28.89 -5.35
C ASP A 107 3.10 -29.12 -5.15
N TYR A 108 3.62 -28.68 -4.01
CA TYR A 108 5.00 -28.88 -3.57
C TYR A 108 5.09 -28.88 -2.04
N LEU A 109 5.67 -29.95 -1.49
CA LEU A 109 5.96 -30.04 -0.06
C LEU A 109 7.28 -29.33 0.25
N LEU A 110 7.21 -28.21 0.97
CA LEU A 110 8.39 -27.56 1.54
C LEU A 110 8.67 -28.12 2.93
N SER A 111 9.58 -29.09 3.03
CA SER A 111 9.99 -29.70 4.30
C SER A 111 11.15 -28.93 4.96
N SER A 112 11.41 -29.21 6.23
CA SER A 112 12.58 -28.65 6.93
C SER A 112 13.90 -29.17 6.35
N ASP A 113 13.92 -30.40 5.82
CA ASP A 113 15.11 -30.98 5.19
C ASP A 113 15.44 -30.25 3.88
N ILE A 114 14.42 -29.99 3.05
CA ILE A 114 14.55 -29.19 1.82
C ILE A 114 15.07 -27.79 2.14
N LEU A 115 14.59 -27.15 3.21
CA LEU A 115 15.10 -25.84 3.63
C LEU A 115 16.57 -25.90 4.08
N ALA A 116 16.98 -26.98 4.76
CA ALA A 116 18.37 -27.17 5.19
C ALA A 116 19.32 -27.37 3.99
N GLU A 117 18.85 -28.00 2.90
CA GLU A 117 19.61 -28.12 1.65
C GLU A 117 19.85 -26.76 0.98
N PHE A 118 18.90 -25.82 1.09
CA PHE A 118 19.03 -24.51 0.47
C PHE A 118 19.92 -23.54 1.24
N PHE A 119 20.04 -23.67 2.56
CA PHE A 119 20.65 -22.63 3.39
C PHE A 119 21.64 -23.21 4.42
N LEU A 120 22.93 -22.94 4.21
CA LEU A 120 23.95 -22.99 5.26
C LEU A 120 23.93 -21.65 5.99
N ARG A 121 23.64 -21.64 7.30
CA ARG A 121 23.58 -20.38 8.07
C ARG A 121 24.96 -19.73 8.13
N ASP A 122 25.08 -18.53 7.58
CA ASP A 122 26.16 -17.59 7.91
C ASP A 122 25.55 -16.47 8.76
N ASP A 123 25.82 -16.51 10.07
CA ASP A 123 25.34 -15.52 11.05
C ASP A 123 26.30 -14.32 11.13
N SER A 124 26.82 -13.87 9.99
CA SER A 124 27.64 -12.67 9.92
C SER A 124 26.77 -11.43 10.16
N LYS A 125 26.87 -10.86 11.36
CA LYS A 125 26.18 -9.61 11.78
C LYS A 125 26.76 -8.39 11.08
N VAL A 126 26.55 -8.28 9.77
CA VAL A 126 26.97 -7.11 8.99
C VAL A 126 25.87 -6.05 9.08
N GLY A 127 26.26 -4.82 9.44
CA GLY A 127 25.34 -3.69 9.39
C GLY A 127 24.99 -3.35 7.95
N GLU A 128 23.73 -3.05 7.69
CA GLU A 128 23.13 -2.83 6.38
C GLU A 128 22.82 -1.34 6.18
N GLU A 129 23.16 -0.80 5.01
CA GLU A 129 22.81 0.56 4.60
C GLU A 129 21.36 0.59 4.10
N ILE A 130 20.60 1.61 4.52
CA ILE A 130 19.18 1.77 4.18
C ILE A 130 18.84 3.22 3.82
N GLU A 131 17.78 3.37 3.03
CA GLU A 131 17.11 4.65 2.85
C GLU A 131 15.74 4.59 3.55
N MET A 132 15.49 5.46 4.53
CA MET A 132 14.20 5.57 5.21
C MET A 132 13.44 6.80 4.69
N THR A 133 12.17 6.61 4.35
CA THR A 133 11.30 7.68 3.83
C THR A 133 10.01 7.76 4.67
N PRO A 134 9.74 8.90 5.34
CA PRO A 134 8.48 9.11 6.05
C PRO A 134 7.35 9.49 5.09
N LEU A 135 6.11 9.12 5.45
CA LEU A 135 4.91 9.64 4.81
C LEU A 135 4.38 10.84 5.61
N LEU A 136 4.20 11.98 4.96
CA LEU A 136 3.84 13.25 5.59
C LEU A 136 2.46 13.74 5.12
N PHE A 137 1.72 14.40 6.02
CA PHE A 137 0.41 14.99 5.78
C PHE A 137 0.41 16.47 6.18
N THR A 138 0.59 17.38 5.22
CA THR A 138 0.68 18.84 5.50
C THR A 138 -0.68 19.51 5.68
N LYS A 139 -1.75 18.92 5.14
CA LYS A 139 -3.12 19.45 5.22
C LYS A 139 -4.09 18.44 5.85
N GLY A 140 -3.57 17.58 6.75
CA GLY A 140 -4.33 16.49 7.35
C GLY A 140 -4.88 15.51 6.31
N LEU A 141 -6.05 14.94 6.59
CA LEU A 141 -6.71 13.91 5.78
C LEU A 141 -7.36 14.42 4.47
N VAL A 142 -7.17 15.69 4.12
CA VAL A 142 -7.64 16.25 2.84
C VAL A 142 -6.69 15.91 1.69
N ASP A 143 -5.42 15.65 2.01
CA ASP A 143 -4.36 15.31 1.07
C ASP A 143 -4.03 13.80 1.17
N PRO A 144 -3.77 13.08 0.06
CA PRO A 144 -3.38 11.67 0.09
C PRO A 144 -2.03 11.39 0.79
N GLY A 145 -1.36 12.42 1.29
CA GLY A 145 -0.01 12.38 1.84
C GLY A 145 1.05 12.35 0.74
N TYR A 146 2.25 12.79 1.09
CA TYR A 146 3.41 12.73 0.19
C TYR A 146 4.63 12.15 0.93
N TRP A 147 5.50 11.51 0.15
CA TRP A 147 6.75 10.97 0.66
C TRP A 147 7.73 12.11 0.96
N GLY A 148 8.17 12.19 2.21
CA GLY A 148 9.11 13.20 2.68
C GLY A 148 10.55 12.94 2.21
N ASN A 149 11.48 13.71 2.78
CA ASN A 149 12.89 13.55 2.50
C ASN A 149 13.41 12.20 2.98
N LYS A 150 14.34 11.62 2.21
CA LYS A 150 15.01 10.38 2.56
C LYS A 150 16.06 10.61 3.64
N PHE A 151 16.11 9.71 4.60
CA PHE A 151 17.18 9.56 5.56
C PHE A 151 18.06 8.39 5.12
N PHE A 152 19.36 8.63 5.00
CA PHE A 152 20.33 7.60 4.65
C PHE A 152 21.02 7.17 5.93
N GLY A 153 20.82 5.91 6.32
CA GLY A 153 21.31 5.41 7.59
C GLY A 153 21.78 3.98 7.51
N ARG A 154 22.38 3.54 8.60
CA ARG A 154 22.85 2.17 8.76
C ARG A 154 22.17 1.52 9.95
N ILE A 155 21.67 0.31 9.75
CA ILE A 155 21.06 -0.51 10.80
C ILE A 155 21.80 -1.84 10.95
N MET A 156 21.72 -2.43 12.13
CA MET A 156 22.27 -3.76 12.41
C MET A 156 21.14 -4.67 12.90
N MET A 157 20.93 -5.80 12.23
CA MET A 157 19.91 -6.76 12.63
C MET A 157 20.38 -7.51 13.89
N GLU A 158 19.60 -7.44 14.97
CA GLU A 158 19.93 -8.08 16.25
C GLU A 158 19.16 -9.38 16.46
N GLU A 159 17.87 -9.39 16.13
CA GLU A 159 16.98 -10.53 16.29
C GLU A 159 16.12 -10.70 15.03
N LEU A 160 16.13 -11.90 14.45
CA LEU A 160 15.34 -12.23 13.26
C LEU A 160 14.05 -12.97 13.65
N GLN A 161 12.99 -12.79 12.86
CA GLN A 161 11.76 -13.59 12.93
C GLN A 161 11.02 -13.55 14.27
N ILE A 162 10.82 -12.33 14.79
CA ILE A 162 10.17 -12.07 16.08
C ILE A 162 8.64 -12.23 15.99
N GLY A 163 8.04 -12.82 17.01
CA GLY A 163 6.60 -13.01 17.09
C GLY A 163 6.06 -14.15 16.22
N LYS A 164 4.74 -14.32 16.22
CA LYS A 164 4.03 -15.44 15.54
C LYS A 164 3.39 -15.07 14.19
N GLY A 165 3.67 -13.87 13.66
CA GLY A 165 3.05 -13.41 12.42
C GLY A 165 3.61 -14.16 11.20
N CYS A 166 2.73 -14.72 10.36
CA CYS A 166 3.14 -15.42 9.13
C CYS A 166 3.20 -14.49 7.90
N VAL A 167 2.42 -13.39 7.91
CA VAL A 167 2.28 -12.44 6.79
C VAL A 167 3.50 -11.54 6.62
N HIS A 168 4.20 -11.21 7.71
CA HIS A 168 5.41 -10.41 7.69
C HIS A 168 6.51 -11.09 8.50
N LYS A 169 7.73 -11.06 7.95
CA LYS A 169 8.95 -11.36 8.67
C LYS A 169 9.36 -10.14 9.47
N LYS A 170 9.31 -10.23 10.80
CA LYS A 170 9.65 -9.13 11.71
C LYS A 170 11.04 -9.36 12.27
N SER A 171 11.86 -8.31 12.27
CA SER A 171 13.21 -8.35 12.82
C SER A 171 13.46 -7.11 13.64
N ARG A 172 14.16 -7.25 14.77
CA ARG A 172 14.64 -6.12 15.55
C ARG A 172 15.98 -5.70 14.99
N ALA A 173 16.11 -4.41 14.76
CA ALA A 173 17.35 -3.81 14.32
C ALA A 173 17.76 -2.70 15.28
N LYS A 174 19.07 -2.45 15.37
CA LYS A 174 19.65 -1.33 16.08
C LYS A 174 20.14 -0.31 15.08
N VAL A 175 19.75 0.95 15.28
CA VAL A 175 20.19 2.07 14.45
C VAL A 175 21.63 2.41 14.80
N ILE A 176 22.50 2.47 13.80
CA ILE A 176 23.91 2.81 13.98
C ILE A 176 24.11 4.31 13.74
N TYR A 177 23.62 4.86 12.64
CA TYR A 177 23.66 6.29 12.33
C TYR A 177 22.65 6.68 11.24
N GLY A 178 22.48 7.99 11.01
CA GLY A 178 21.86 8.55 9.79
C GLY A 178 20.34 8.68 9.79
N LEU A 179 19.67 8.26 10.87
CA LEU A 179 18.21 8.33 11.01
C LEU A 179 17.74 9.37 12.05
N ASP A 180 18.66 10.17 12.59
CA ASP A 180 18.36 11.29 13.48
C ASP A 180 17.55 12.39 12.75
N PRO A 181 16.57 13.05 13.39
CA PRO A 181 16.16 12.94 14.80
C PRO A 181 15.07 11.89 15.04
N ILE A 182 14.70 11.09 14.04
CA ILE A 182 13.59 10.13 14.15
C ILE A 182 14.01 8.93 15.01
N PHE A 183 15.21 8.41 14.74
CA PHE A 183 15.83 7.35 15.52
C PHE A 183 17.25 7.77 15.89
N GLU A 184 17.48 7.96 17.18
CA GLU A 184 18.81 8.23 17.72
C GLU A 184 19.74 7.04 17.51
N SER A 185 21.05 7.30 17.41
CA SER A 185 22.05 6.24 17.35
C SER A 185 21.96 5.34 18.59
N GLY A 186 21.97 4.03 18.36
CA GLY A 186 21.83 3.00 19.39
C GLY A 186 20.39 2.63 19.73
N SER A 187 19.39 3.35 19.23
CA SER A 187 17.98 3.00 19.43
C SER A 187 17.61 1.72 18.67
N THR A 188 16.65 0.97 19.22
CA THR A 188 16.10 -0.24 18.60
C THR A 188 14.82 0.09 17.81
N CYS A 189 14.68 -0.52 16.64
CA CYS A 189 13.52 -0.43 15.78
C CYS A 189 13.08 -1.83 15.31
N ILE A 190 11.86 -1.92 14.78
CA ILE A 190 11.33 -3.14 14.18
C ILE A 190 11.25 -2.93 12.67
N VAL A 191 11.92 -3.81 11.92
CA VAL A 191 11.83 -3.90 10.47
C VAL A 191 10.89 -5.04 10.11
N LYS A 192 9.95 -4.80 9.19
CA LYS A 192 9.01 -5.82 8.72
C LYS A 192 9.08 -5.93 7.20
N VAL A 193 9.37 -7.12 6.72
CA VAL A 193 9.34 -7.47 5.30
C VAL A 193 8.13 -8.35 5.05
N ARG A 194 7.33 -8.05 4.03
CA ARG A 194 6.18 -8.88 3.67
C ARG A 194 6.66 -10.27 3.27
N ASN A 195 6.13 -11.30 3.92
CA ASN A 195 6.37 -12.68 3.57
C ASN A 195 5.45 -13.06 2.40
N GLN A 196 5.86 -14.03 1.57
CA GLN A 196 5.05 -14.58 0.49
C GLN A 196 4.60 -13.51 -0.52
N ILE A 197 5.44 -13.23 -1.51
CA ILE A 197 5.16 -12.25 -2.57
C ILE A 197 5.02 -12.99 -3.89
N VAL A 198 3.81 -12.97 -4.46
CA VAL A 198 3.56 -13.55 -5.78
C VAL A 198 3.95 -12.56 -6.87
N TYR A 199 4.63 -13.06 -7.91
CA TYR A 199 5.07 -12.26 -9.05
C TYR A 199 5.10 -13.10 -10.33
N GLY A 200 4.97 -12.42 -11.47
CA GLY A 200 5.15 -13.02 -12.80
C GLY A 200 6.58 -12.81 -13.29
N THR A 201 7.05 -13.66 -14.20
CA THR A 201 8.37 -13.47 -14.83
C THR A 201 8.32 -12.61 -16.12
N LYS A 202 7.17 -12.01 -16.43
CA LYS A 202 7.01 -11.06 -17.53
C LYS A 202 7.37 -9.65 -17.01
N GLU A 203 8.00 -8.84 -17.87
CA GLU A 203 8.61 -7.54 -17.54
C GLU A 203 7.70 -6.53 -16.80
N GLU A 204 6.38 -6.69 -16.86
CA GLU A 204 5.39 -5.79 -16.25
C GLU A 204 5.12 -6.05 -14.75
N ASN A 205 5.83 -6.97 -14.07
CA ASN A 205 5.57 -7.34 -12.67
C ASN A 205 6.81 -7.89 -11.95
N CYS A 206 7.90 -7.13 -11.93
CA CYS A 206 9.12 -7.55 -11.23
C CYS A 206 8.90 -7.60 -9.70
N LEU A 207 9.50 -8.58 -9.03
CA LEU A 207 9.35 -8.81 -7.59
C LEU A 207 9.57 -7.54 -6.75
N ALA A 208 10.57 -6.73 -7.10
CA ALA A 208 10.90 -5.50 -6.39
C ALA A 208 9.82 -4.43 -6.51
N GLU A 209 9.16 -4.31 -7.66
CA GLU A 209 8.07 -3.35 -7.89
C GLU A 209 6.80 -3.74 -7.14
N ILE A 210 6.43 -5.03 -7.16
CA ILE A 210 5.31 -5.54 -6.35
C ILE A 210 5.58 -5.33 -4.86
N ASN A 211 6.81 -5.63 -4.44
CA ASN A 211 7.26 -5.39 -3.07
C ASN A 211 7.19 -3.89 -2.71
N LEU A 212 7.59 -2.98 -3.61
CA LEU A 212 7.48 -1.53 -3.41
C LEU A 212 6.03 -1.08 -3.23
N GLU A 213 5.16 -1.39 -4.19
CA GLU A 213 3.78 -0.88 -4.20
C GLU A 213 2.98 -1.43 -3.04
N THR A 214 3.17 -2.71 -2.69
CA THR A 214 2.53 -3.30 -1.51
C THR A 214 3.01 -2.63 -0.22
N THR A 215 4.31 -2.39 -0.08
CA THR A 215 4.89 -1.76 1.13
C THR A 215 4.45 -0.30 1.26
N LYS A 216 4.39 0.45 0.14
CA LYS A 216 3.84 1.81 0.11
C LYS A 216 2.39 1.84 0.57
N GLN A 217 1.58 0.89 0.11
CA GLN A 217 0.18 0.80 0.49
C GLN A 217 0.02 0.52 1.98
N GLU A 218 0.81 -0.39 2.55
CA GLU A 218 0.83 -0.66 4.00
C GLU A 218 1.19 0.60 4.81
N CYS A 219 2.25 1.32 4.41
CA CYS A 219 2.63 2.59 5.03
C CYS A 219 1.52 3.64 4.94
N LYS A 220 0.82 3.70 3.80
CA LYS A 220 -0.26 4.66 3.57
C LYS A 220 -1.46 4.37 4.46
N ILE A 221 -1.90 3.11 4.52
CA ILE A 221 -3.00 2.67 5.39
C ILE A 221 -2.68 3.01 6.84
N HIS A 222 -1.52 2.57 7.32
CA HIS A 222 -1.11 2.77 8.71
C HIS A 222 -1.04 4.25 9.10
N ASN A 223 -0.35 5.07 8.30
CA ASN A 223 -0.19 6.48 8.63
C ASN A 223 -1.46 7.30 8.40
N THR A 224 -2.37 6.88 7.52
CA THR A 224 -3.69 7.52 7.39
C THR A 224 -4.53 7.26 8.64
N VAL A 225 -4.54 6.01 9.15
CA VAL A 225 -5.19 5.71 10.44
C VAL A 225 -4.52 6.46 11.59
N ARG A 226 -3.21 6.69 11.53
CA ARG A 226 -2.53 7.56 12.48
C ARG A 226 -3.06 8.99 12.47
N GLU A 227 -3.29 9.59 11.31
CA GLU A 227 -3.87 10.93 11.24
C GLU A 227 -5.31 10.96 11.78
N TYR A 228 -6.11 9.93 11.52
CA TYR A 228 -7.42 9.75 12.19
C TYR A 228 -7.27 9.67 13.71
N CYS A 229 -6.29 8.90 14.20
CA CYS A 229 -6.04 8.75 15.64
C CYS A 229 -5.65 10.08 16.29
N LYS A 230 -4.94 10.97 15.60
CA LYS A 230 -4.63 12.31 16.13
C LYS A 230 -5.88 13.16 16.31
N ILE A 231 -6.82 13.11 15.36
CA ILE A 231 -8.10 13.83 15.46
C ILE A 231 -8.92 13.26 16.60
N PHE A 232 -9.07 11.94 16.66
CA PHE A 232 -9.71 11.23 17.77
C PHE A 232 -9.10 11.61 19.13
N ALA A 233 -7.77 11.61 19.23
CA ALA A 233 -7.06 11.99 20.45
C ALA A 233 -7.28 13.46 20.84
N ALA A 234 -7.42 14.36 19.86
CA ALA A 234 -7.75 15.76 20.11
C ALA A 234 -9.18 15.94 20.64
N GLU A 235 -10.15 15.21 20.08
CA GLU A 235 -11.54 15.18 20.57
C GLU A 235 -11.65 14.54 21.97
N ALA A 236 -10.90 13.47 22.22
CA ALA A 236 -10.84 12.83 23.52
C ALA A 236 -10.24 13.74 24.60
N ARG A 237 -9.21 14.53 24.25
CA ARG A 237 -8.49 15.39 25.19
C ARG A 237 -9.35 16.50 25.81
N VAL A 238 -10.41 16.94 25.14
CA VAL A 238 -11.32 17.97 25.68
C VAL A 238 -12.33 17.41 26.69
N ILE A 239 -12.33 16.09 26.91
CA ILE A 239 -13.22 15.41 27.85
C ILE A 239 -12.39 14.91 29.03
N ASP A 240 -12.44 15.60 30.16
CA ASP A 240 -11.62 15.27 31.35
C ASP A 240 -11.77 13.80 31.79
N LYS A 241 -12.98 13.25 31.69
CA LYS A 241 -13.29 11.86 32.07
C LYS A 241 -12.75 10.81 31.10
N PHE A 242 -12.25 11.21 29.93
CA PHE A 242 -11.69 10.27 28.96
C PHE A 242 -10.28 9.80 29.39
N GLY A 243 -9.53 10.63 30.10
CA GLY A 243 -8.16 10.31 30.52
C GLY A 243 -7.18 10.25 29.35
N PHE A 244 -6.30 9.25 29.34
CA PHE A 244 -5.28 9.11 28.28
C PHE A 244 -5.91 8.81 26.91
N ALA A 245 -5.29 9.31 25.84
CA ALA A 245 -5.67 9.01 24.46
C ALA A 245 -4.76 7.94 23.84
N LEU A 246 -5.25 7.29 22.79
CA LEU A 246 -4.47 6.36 21.98
C LEU A 246 -3.50 7.12 21.07
N GLU A 247 -2.37 6.49 20.76
CA GLU A 247 -1.39 6.99 19.80
C GLU A 247 -0.99 5.88 18.83
N VAL A 248 -1.29 6.04 17.55
CA VAL A 248 -0.72 5.17 16.51
C VAL A 248 0.68 5.68 16.18
N ILE A 249 1.69 4.82 16.31
CA ILE A 249 3.08 5.18 16.00
C ILE A 249 3.28 5.37 14.49
N PRO A 250 4.22 6.21 14.04
CA PRO A 250 4.52 6.33 12.62
C PRO A 250 5.12 5.04 12.04
N LEU A 251 4.80 4.76 10.77
CA LEU A 251 5.37 3.66 9.99
C LEU A 251 6.16 4.22 8.81
N TYR A 252 7.41 3.83 8.66
CA TYR A 252 8.32 4.36 7.65
C TYR A 252 8.54 3.33 6.52
N LEU A 253 8.64 3.81 5.29
CA LEU A 253 9.10 2.99 4.16
C LEU A 253 10.63 2.95 4.19
N ILE A 254 11.22 1.76 4.10
CA ILE A 254 12.67 1.62 3.94
C ILE A 254 13.03 0.91 2.65
N TYR A 255 14.13 1.34 2.02
CA TYR A 255 14.77 0.69 0.89
C TYR A 255 16.14 0.15 1.31
N ARG A 256 16.41 -1.10 0.91
CA ARG A 256 17.51 -1.94 1.36
C ARG A 256 18.29 -2.47 0.15
N PRO A 257 19.25 -1.70 -0.40
CA PRO A 257 19.87 -1.99 -1.70
C PRO A 257 20.63 -3.32 -1.75
N ALA A 258 21.07 -3.86 -0.62
CA ALA A 258 21.78 -5.14 -0.54
C ALA A 258 20.86 -6.38 -0.62
N ASN A 259 19.53 -6.21 -0.77
CA ASN A 259 18.55 -7.30 -0.73
C ASN A 259 17.79 -7.39 -2.06
N THR A 260 17.47 -8.62 -2.50
CA THR A 260 16.62 -8.84 -3.69
C THR A 260 15.17 -8.46 -3.45
N ILE A 261 14.74 -8.44 -2.18
CA ILE A 261 13.45 -7.93 -1.73
C ILE A 261 13.74 -6.66 -0.89
N PRO A 262 13.92 -5.51 -1.56
CA PRO A 262 14.59 -4.38 -0.94
C PRO A 262 13.65 -3.47 -0.15
N TYR A 263 12.33 -3.54 -0.34
CA TYR A 263 11.39 -2.68 0.36
C TYR A 263 10.80 -3.38 1.58
N ALA A 264 10.80 -2.64 2.69
CA ALA A 264 10.26 -3.07 3.96
C ALA A 264 9.67 -1.89 4.71
N THR A 265 8.99 -2.16 5.83
CA THR A 265 8.53 -1.12 6.74
C THR A 265 9.41 -1.07 7.99
N MET A 266 9.53 0.10 8.60
CA MET A 266 10.26 0.29 9.86
C MET A 266 9.43 1.10 10.84
N GLU A 267 9.47 0.74 12.12
CA GLU A 267 8.75 1.41 13.20
C GLU A 267 9.54 1.37 14.52
N ALA A 268 9.08 2.14 15.51
CA ALA A 268 9.65 2.11 16.84
C ALA A 268 9.43 0.77 17.53
N ASP A 269 10.47 0.29 18.23
CA ASP A 269 10.40 -0.91 19.04
C ASP A 269 9.74 -0.61 20.40
N LEU A 270 8.48 -1.03 20.53
CA LEU A 270 7.67 -0.82 21.73
C LEU A 270 8.08 -1.80 22.83
N LYS A 271 8.53 -1.26 23.98
CA LYS A 271 8.90 -2.05 25.15
C LYS A 271 7.67 -2.29 26.03
N GLY A 272 7.35 -3.56 26.31
CA GLY A 272 6.26 -3.96 27.21
C GLY A 272 5.49 -5.16 26.68
N GLU A 273 4.33 -5.44 27.27
CA GLU A 273 3.47 -6.55 26.86
C GLU A 273 2.73 -6.19 25.56
N PHE A 274 2.97 -6.98 24.52
CA PHE A 274 2.34 -6.79 23.22
C PHE A 274 0.96 -7.45 23.18
N LEU A 275 -0.10 -6.64 23.09
CA LEU A 275 -1.49 -7.08 23.13
C LEU A 275 -2.19 -6.86 21.79
N LYS A 276 -3.23 -7.67 21.56
CA LYS A 276 -4.08 -7.62 20.37
C LYS A 276 -5.47 -7.13 20.77
N TYR A 277 -5.71 -5.83 20.62
CA TYR A 277 -6.97 -5.20 21.05
C TYR A 277 -8.12 -5.47 20.10
N CYS A 278 -7.84 -5.55 18.79
CA CYS A 278 -8.80 -6.05 17.82
C CYS A 278 -8.09 -6.85 16.73
N THR A 279 -8.71 -7.96 16.33
CA THR A 279 -8.27 -8.83 15.22
C THR A 279 -9.46 -9.47 14.52
N MET A 280 -9.21 -10.07 13.36
CA MET A 280 -10.16 -10.98 12.72
C MET A 280 -9.85 -12.44 13.09
N ASP A 281 -10.89 -13.24 13.30
CA ASP A 281 -10.77 -14.70 13.41
C ASP A 281 -10.65 -15.37 12.04
N ASN A 282 -10.38 -16.67 12.02
CA ASN A 282 -10.26 -17.46 10.79
C ASN A 282 -11.57 -17.53 9.99
N ALA A 283 -12.72 -17.20 10.61
CA ALA A 283 -14.02 -17.12 9.95
C ALA A 283 -14.34 -15.70 9.44
N GLY A 284 -13.39 -14.76 9.54
CA GLY A 284 -13.54 -13.38 9.08
C GLY A 284 -14.35 -12.49 10.02
N ARG A 285 -14.61 -12.91 11.26
CA ARG A 285 -15.37 -12.15 12.25
C ARG A 285 -14.45 -11.28 13.09
N LEU A 286 -14.92 -10.09 13.47
CA LEU A 286 -14.17 -9.19 14.34
C LEU A 286 -14.22 -9.66 15.79
N ILE A 287 -13.04 -9.79 16.39
CA ILE A 287 -12.84 -10.02 17.82
C ILE A 287 -12.23 -8.75 18.39
N ALA A 288 -12.93 -8.13 19.35
CA ALA A 288 -12.43 -7.00 20.13
C ALA A 288 -12.18 -7.45 21.58
N GLN A 289 -10.99 -7.18 22.09
CA GLN A 289 -10.65 -7.40 23.48
C GLN A 289 -11.12 -6.20 24.30
N THR A 290 -12.14 -6.40 25.13
CA THR A 290 -12.75 -5.35 25.97
C THR A 290 -12.43 -5.52 27.47
N THR A 291 -11.41 -6.32 27.80
CA THR A 291 -11.06 -6.59 29.21
C THR A 291 -10.25 -5.48 29.86
N SER A 292 -9.64 -4.58 29.07
CA SER A 292 -8.81 -3.48 29.55
C SER A 292 -9.37 -2.12 29.12
N GLU A 293 -8.99 -1.07 29.84
CA GLU A 293 -9.35 0.31 29.48
C GLU A 293 -8.89 0.67 28.07
N VAL A 294 -7.65 0.28 27.71
CA VAL A 294 -7.12 0.45 26.36
C VAL A 294 -7.98 -0.27 25.33
N GLY A 295 -8.36 -1.52 25.61
CA GLY A 295 -9.22 -2.31 24.73
C GLY A 295 -10.58 -1.65 24.48
N HIS A 296 -11.20 -1.08 25.51
CA HIS A 296 -12.41 -0.27 25.35
C HIS A 296 -12.17 0.96 24.48
N LYS A 297 -11.07 1.69 24.68
CA LYS A 297 -10.73 2.87 23.86
C LYS A 297 -10.42 2.49 22.41
N CYS A 298 -9.80 1.34 22.15
CA CYS A 298 -9.60 0.81 20.80
C CYS A 298 -10.94 0.52 20.12
N CYS A 299 -11.86 -0.15 20.81
CA CYS A 299 -13.21 -0.42 20.31
C CYS A 299 -13.98 0.89 20.03
N THR A 300 -13.82 1.90 20.89
CA THR A 300 -14.39 3.23 20.67
C THR A 300 -13.76 3.93 19.47
N PHE A 301 -12.45 3.81 19.25
CA PHE A 301 -11.79 4.36 18.08
C PHE A 301 -12.27 3.71 16.78
N GLN A 302 -12.50 2.39 16.78
CA GLN A 302 -13.13 1.68 15.66
C GLN A 302 -14.54 2.20 15.33
N HIS A 303 -15.36 2.44 16.35
CA HIS A 303 -16.69 3.02 16.16
C HIS A 303 -16.60 4.48 15.69
N TRP A 304 -15.71 5.28 16.30
CA TRP A 304 -15.52 6.68 15.94
C TRP A 304 -15.11 6.82 14.46
N ILE A 305 -14.11 6.05 13.99
CA ILE A 305 -13.67 6.14 12.59
C ILE A 305 -14.73 5.63 11.61
N TYR A 306 -15.48 4.59 11.99
CA TYR A 306 -16.59 4.09 11.20
C TYR A 306 -17.67 5.15 11.04
N GLN A 307 -18.08 5.80 12.13
CA GLN A 307 -19.06 6.88 12.09
C GLN A 307 -18.52 8.11 11.33
N TRP A 308 -17.27 8.50 11.58
CA TRP A 308 -16.62 9.67 10.97
C TRP A 308 -16.53 9.56 9.45
N THR A 309 -16.27 8.34 8.96
CA THR A 309 -16.17 8.06 7.52
C THR A 309 -17.51 7.67 6.90
N ASN A 310 -18.64 7.83 7.61
CA ASN A 310 -19.98 7.42 7.16
C ASN A 310 -20.05 5.94 6.75
N GLY A 311 -19.35 5.09 7.50
CA GLY A 311 -19.28 3.65 7.30
C GLY A 311 -18.50 3.23 6.06
N ASN A 312 -17.56 4.05 5.58
CA ASN A 312 -16.70 3.70 4.44
C ASN A 312 -15.39 3.03 4.86
N LEU A 313 -14.95 3.24 6.10
CA LEU A 313 -13.71 2.73 6.65
C LEU A 313 -13.98 2.08 8.01
N LEU A 314 -13.44 0.89 8.21
CA LEU A 314 -13.42 0.22 9.50
C LEU A 314 -12.02 -0.27 9.78
N ILE A 315 -11.57 -0.15 11.02
CA ILE A 315 -10.31 -0.76 11.45
C ILE A 315 -10.58 -2.20 11.85
N THR A 316 -9.86 -3.15 11.27
CA THR A 316 -10.02 -4.60 11.50
C THR A 316 -8.95 -5.20 12.39
N GLN A 317 -7.82 -4.50 12.55
CA GLN A 317 -6.74 -4.93 13.42
C GLN A 317 -6.10 -3.73 14.14
N LEU A 318 -5.96 -3.85 15.46
CA LEU A 318 -5.18 -2.95 16.31
C LEU A 318 -4.41 -3.79 17.32
N GLU A 319 -3.08 -3.64 17.32
CA GLU A 319 -2.19 -4.30 18.25
C GLU A 319 -1.19 -3.29 18.80
N GLY A 320 -0.57 -3.55 19.95
CA GLY A 320 0.37 -2.58 20.50
C GLY A 320 0.77 -2.86 21.93
N VAL A 321 1.35 -1.84 22.55
CA VAL A 321 1.77 -1.86 23.95
C VAL A 321 1.19 -0.62 24.61
N ASP A 322 0.41 -0.82 25.68
CA ASP A 322 -0.29 0.23 26.40
C ASP A 322 -1.10 1.13 25.46
N THR A 323 -0.82 2.45 25.45
CA THR A 323 -1.54 3.42 24.61
C THR A 323 -0.99 3.52 23.19
N LYS A 324 0.15 2.87 22.90
CA LYS A 324 0.84 2.94 21.62
C LYS A 324 0.43 1.79 20.72
N ILE A 325 -0.13 2.13 19.56
CA ILE A 325 -0.75 1.19 18.63
C ILE A 325 0.08 1.06 17.34
N THR A 326 0.17 -0.16 16.83
CA THR A 326 0.78 -0.56 15.56
C THR A 326 -0.01 -1.74 14.91
N ASN A 327 0.50 -2.33 13.81
CA ASN A 327 -0.07 -3.42 13.03
C ASN A 327 -1.53 -3.13 12.63
N VAL A 328 -1.77 -1.93 12.12
CA VAL A 328 -3.10 -1.49 11.74
C VAL A 328 -3.53 -2.18 10.43
N LYS A 329 -4.74 -2.74 10.43
CA LYS A 329 -5.44 -3.17 9.20
C LYS A 329 -6.82 -2.54 9.13
N ILE A 330 -7.33 -2.41 7.91
CA ILE A 330 -8.62 -1.77 7.66
C ILE A 330 -9.51 -2.66 6.80
N ALA A 331 -10.76 -2.25 6.66
CA ALA A 331 -11.67 -2.71 5.63
C ALA A 331 -12.36 -1.47 5.05
N THR A 332 -12.52 -1.45 3.73
CA THR A 332 -13.19 -0.36 3.03
C THR A 332 -14.39 -0.88 2.27
N LYS A 333 -15.39 -0.04 2.00
CA LYS A 333 -16.44 -0.41 1.03
C LYS A 333 -15.79 -0.54 -0.35
N SER A 334 -16.24 -1.52 -1.12
CA SER A 334 -15.79 -2.10 -2.40
C SER A 334 -15.16 -1.23 -3.51
N LYS A 335 -14.96 0.08 -3.33
CA LYS A 335 -14.20 0.98 -4.22
C LYS A 335 -13.00 1.67 -3.55
N GLY A 336 -12.66 1.28 -2.32
CA GLY A 336 -11.66 1.97 -1.51
C GLY A 336 -12.19 3.28 -0.92
N TYR A 337 -11.42 3.87 -0.02
CA TYR A 337 -11.73 5.16 0.61
C TYR A 337 -10.48 6.02 0.70
N GLN A 338 -10.50 7.24 0.14
CA GLN A 338 -9.35 8.15 0.11
C GLN A 338 -8.04 7.50 -0.36
N SER A 339 -8.09 6.74 -1.46
CA SER A 339 -6.96 5.95 -2.00
C SER A 339 -6.40 4.84 -1.09
N LEU A 340 -7.13 4.51 -0.02
CA LEU A 340 -6.96 3.27 0.72
C LEU A 340 -7.78 2.18 0.05
N THR A 341 -7.08 1.13 -0.37
CA THR A 341 -7.66 -0.11 -0.88
C THR A 341 -7.10 -1.22 -0.03
N ASP A 342 -7.99 -1.87 0.71
CA ASP A 342 -7.72 -3.13 1.40
C ASP A 342 -8.87 -4.05 1.05
N GLU A 343 -8.57 -5.31 0.74
CA GLU A 343 -9.51 -6.34 0.26
C GLU A 343 -10.40 -6.87 1.39
N GLY A 344 -10.96 -5.96 2.20
CA GLY A 344 -11.98 -6.29 3.17
C GLY A 344 -13.29 -6.62 2.48
N SER A 345 -13.85 -7.80 2.75
CA SER A 345 -15.20 -8.14 2.29
C SER A 345 -16.20 -7.11 2.85
N PRO A 346 -17.11 -6.54 2.04
CA PRO A 346 -18.11 -5.58 2.53
C PRO A 346 -18.95 -6.13 3.69
N LYS A 347 -19.05 -7.46 3.80
CA LYS A 347 -19.70 -8.19 4.90
C LYS A 347 -19.16 -7.82 6.28
N ILE A 348 -17.88 -7.49 6.42
CA ILE A 348 -17.29 -7.19 7.74
C ILE A 348 -17.79 -5.85 8.29
N LEU A 349 -18.03 -4.88 7.41
CA LEU A 349 -18.58 -3.58 7.81
C LEU A 349 -20.03 -3.74 8.28
N GLU A 350 -20.82 -4.56 7.58
CA GLU A 350 -22.19 -4.89 7.98
C GLU A 350 -22.22 -5.65 9.31
N GLN A 351 -21.33 -6.62 9.49
CA GLN A 351 -21.22 -7.39 10.71
C GLN A 351 -20.84 -6.52 11.91
N PHE A 352 -19.96 -5.53 11.73
CA PHE A 352 -19.58 -4.59 12.79
C PHE A 352 -20.78 -3.83 13.35
N VAL A 353 -21.70 -3.37 12.48
CA VAL A 353 -22.93 -2.66 12.90
C VAL A 353 -23.81 -3.53 13.80
N ILE A 354 -23.83 -4.84 13.55
CA ILE A 354 -24.65 -5.80 14.31
C ILE A 354 -23.97 -6.19 15.64
N GLN A 355 -22.63 -6.31 15.63
CA GLN A 355 -21.88 -6.87 16.76
C GLN A 355 -21.38 -5.83 17.75
N HIS A 356 -21.14 -4.59 17.31
CA HIS A 356 -20.57 -3.57 18.18
C HIS A 356 -21.57 -3.14 19.26
N GLN A 357 -21.15 -3.23 20.51
CA GLN A 357 -21.87 -2.68 21.65
C GLN A 357 -21.13 -1.43 22.14
N CYS A 358 -21.83 -0.31 22.20
CA CYS A 358 -21.25 0.92 22.71
C CYS A 358 -20.80 0.74 24.15
N ASN A 359 -19.60 1.22 24.45
CA ASN A 359 -19.04 1.22 25.80
C ASN A 359 -19.10 2.65 26.41
N TYR A 360 -18.59 2.77 27.64
CA TYR A 360 -18.49 4.04 28.37
C TYR A 360 -17.87 5.19 27.55
N TYR A 361 -16.77 4.94 26.85
CA TYR A 361 -16.04 5.94 26.06
C TYR A 361 -16.78 6.31 24.77
N CYS A 362 -17.53 5.39 24.17
CA CYS A 362 -18.45 5.72 23.06
C CYS A 362 -19.50 6.75 23.51
N GLY A 363 -20.02 6.59 24.72
CA GLY A 363 -20.96 7.53 25.34
C GLY A 363 -20.34 8.90 25.62
N LEU A 364 -19.10 8.94 26.12
CA LEU A 364 -18.38 10.20 26.35
C LEU A 364 -18.22 11.03 25.08
N LEU A 365 -17.96 10.38 23.93
CA LEU A 365 -17.83 11.03 22.63
C LEU A 365 -19.18 11.29 21.92
N GLY A 366 -20.30 10.91 22.54
CA GLY A 366 -21.63 11.08 21.94
C GLY A 366 -21.82 10.31 20.63
N LEU A 367 -21.16 9.16 20.46
CA LEU A 367 -21.29 8.33 19.27
C LEU A 367 -22.72 7.75 19.17
N ARG A 368 -23.27 7.67 17.96
CA ARG A 368 -24.63 7.15 17.76
C ARG A 368 -24.64 5.65 17.98
N ALA A 369 -25.55 5.17 18.82
CA ALA A 369 -25.75 3.74 18.97
C ALA A 369 -26.17 3.13 17.62
N MET A 370 -25.42 2.15 17.15
CA MET A 370 -25.74 1.42 15.93
C MET A 370 -26.93 0.51 16.21
N THR A 371 -28.10 0.84 15.65
CA THR A 371 -29.29 -0.02 15.70
C THR A 371 -29.65 -0.45 14.28
N THR A 372 -30.15 -1.67 14.13
CA THR A 372 -30.50 -2.34 12.86
C THR A 372 -31.57 -1.62 12.02
N MET A 373 -32.14 -0.51 12.49
CA MET A 373 -33.24 0.22 11.85
C MET A 373 -32.78 1.38 10.93
N ASP A 374 -31.52 1.81 11.00
CA ASP A 374 -31.01 2.94 10.20
C ASP A 374 -30.59 2.56 8.76
N SER A 375 -30.68 1.27 8.38
CA SER A 375 -30.32 0.76 7.04
C SER A 375 -31.41 0.98 5.97
N LEU A 376 -32.60 1.47 6.35
CA LEU A 376 -33.77 1.61 5.46
C LEU A 376 -34.10 3.05 5.05
N GLN A 377 -33.31 4.06 5.44
CA GLN A 377 -33.54 5.44 4.98
C GLN A 377 -32.42 5.92 4.05
N PRO A 378 -32.73 6.38 2.82
CA PRO A 378 -31.76 7.09 2.01
C PRO A 378 -31.52 8.48 2.64
N SER A 379 -30.44 8.60 3.42
CA SER A 379 -30.07 9.88 4.01
C SER A 379 -29.59 10.85 2.92
N LYS A 380 -30.33 11.94 2.74
CA LYS A 380 -29.97 13.09 1.90
C LYS A 380 -28.52 13.50 2.12
N VAL A 381 -27.79 13.70 1.02
CA VAL A 381 -26.44 14.27 0.98
C VAL A 381 -26.41 15.57 1.80
N LYS A 382 -25.81 15.51 2.99
CA LYS A 382 -25.37 16.69 3.74
C LYS A 382 -23.85 16.67 3.76
N THR A 383 -23.30 17.65 3.08
CA THR A 383 -21.89 17.98 2.98
C THR A 383 -21.22 17.98 4.35
N SER A 384 -20.00 17.46 4.39
CA SER A 384 -19.09 17.36 5.54
C SER A 384 -19.16 18.57 6.47
N ARG A 385 -19.45 18.35 7.76
CA ARG A 385 -19.25 19.36 8.80
C ARG A 385 -17.81 19.32 9.26
N SER A 386 -16.96 20.10 8.59
CA SER A 386 -15.68 20.54 9.15
C SER A 386 -15.97 21.67 10.17
N PRO A 387 -15.46 21.62 11.41
CA PRO A 387 -15.75 22.65 12.40
C PRO A 387 -14.69 23.76 12.33
N MET A 388 -15.03 24.95 11.82
CA MET A 388 -14.33 26.19 12.14
C MET A 388 -15.29 27.38 12.21
N LEU A 389 -15.07 28.22 13.23
CA LEU A 389 -15.65 29.55 13.52
C LEU A 389 -17.07 29.59 14.11
N ALA A 390 -17.16 29.34 15.42
CA ALA A 390 -18.14 30.00 16.27
C ALA A 390 -17.56 31.35 16.75
N ARG A 391 -17.97 32.46 16.14
CA ARG A 391 -17.89 33.80 16.75
C ARG A 391 -19.31 34.33 16.89
N ARG A 392 -19.65 34.68 18.14
CA ARG A 392 -20.92 35.22 18.64
C ARG A 392 -21.61 36.19 17.68
N VAL A 393 -22.95 36.22 17.70
CA VAL A 393 -23.79 37.28 18.30
C VAL A 393 -25.26 36.89 18.09
N GLY A 394 -26.04 36.91 19.17
CA GLY A 394 -27.49 36.84 19.13
C GLY A 394 -28.12 38.24 19.21
N LEU A 395 -29.19 38.41 18.44
CA LEU A 395 -30.38 39.26 18.63
C LEU A 395 -30.19 40.76 18.93
N THR A 396 -30.68 41.63 18.02
CA THR A 396 -31.98 42.35 18.15
C THR A 396 -32.19 43.32 16.98
N ASP A 397 -33.39 43.25 16.41
CA ASP A 397 -34.28 44.33 15.95
C ASP A 397 -33.92 45.32 14.83
N SER A 398 -34.78 45.22 13.80
CA SER A 398 -35.41 46.24 12.95
C SER A 398 -34.88 47.68 12.98
N SER A 399 -34.58 48.23 11.78
CA SER A 399 -35.26 49.39 11.18
C SER A 399 -34.66 49.76 9.81
N SER A 400 -35.50 49.72 8.77
CA SER A 400 -35.36 50.44 7.48
C SER A 400 -35.62 51.95 7.69
N PRO A 401 -35.30 52.91 6.77
CA PRO A 401 -35.54 52.81 5.33
C PRO A 401 -34.59 53.56 4.34
N GLN A 402 -34.88 53.31 3.06
CA GLN A 402 -34.39 53.94 1.83
C GLN A 402 -34.58 55.47 1.76
N LEU A 403 -33.75 56.18 0.97
CA LEU A 403 -34.15 56.86 -0.29
C LEU A 403 -33.03 57.72 -0.94
N LEU A 404 -32.62 57.26 -2.14
CA LEU A 404 -32.37 57.96 -3.42
C LEU A 404 -31.99 59.46 -3.47
N LYS A 405 -30.91 59.76 -4.21
CA LYS A 405 -30.89 60.84 -5.23
C LYS A 405 -29.87 60.55 -6.36
N LYS A 406 -30.37 60.60 -7.61
CA LYS A 406 -29.67 60.49 -8.89
C LYS A 406 -28.87 61.77 -9.23
N GLY A 407 -27.88 61.66 -10.11
CA GLY A 407 -27.37 62.78 -10.91
C GLY A 407 -26.16 62.43 -11.78
N SER A 408 -26.40 62.24 -13.07
CA SER A 408 -25.43 62.01 -14.16
C SER A 408 -24.81 63.29 -14.71
N SER A 409 -23.54 63.26 -15.15
CA SER A 409 -23.07 63.76 -16.48
C SER A 409 -21.52 63.93 -16.59
N SER A 410 -20.93 63.32 -17.63
CA SER A 410 -19.66 63.69 -18.31
C SER A 410 -19.85 64.95 -19.19
N PRO A 411 -18.89 65.56 -19.96
CA PRO A 411 -17.58 65.11 -20.54
C PRO A 411 -16.53 66.29 -20.63
N PRO A 412 -15.66 66.59 -21.66
CA PRO A 412 -15.05 65.84 -22.80
C PRO A 412 -13.54 66.15 -23.18
N THR A 413 -12.99 65.31 -24.08
CA THR A 413 -12.10 65.56 -25.28
C THR A 413 -10.60 65.93 -25.26
N ALA A 414 -9.94 65.47 -26.34
CA ALA A 414 -8.51 65.43 -26.69
C ALA A 414 -8.02 66.53 -27.67
N LYS A 415 -6.69 66.73 -27.80
CA LYS A 415 -5.90 66.87 -29.06
C LYS A 415 -4.38 67.13 -28.86
N ASN A 416 -3.61 66.75 -29.89
CA ASN A 416 -2.15 66.54 -30.05
C ASN A 416 -1.22 67.79 -30.08
N VAL A 417 0.12 67.58 -30.02
CA VAL A 417 1.14 67.89 -31.09
C VAL A 417 2.62 67.60 -30.65
N ASN A 418 3.32 66.80 -31.49
CA ASN A 418 4.74 66.67 -31.92
C ASN A 418 5.97 67.12 -31.09
N SER A 419 7.01 66.26 -31.01
CA SER A 419 8.22 66.26 -31.90
C SER A 419 9.37 65.36 -31.38
N SER A 420 10.11 64.71 -32.29
CA SER A 420 11.36 63.92 -32.04
C SER A 420 12.58 64.67 -32.62
N PRO A 421 13.84 64.26 -32.34
CA PRO A 421 14.55 63.39 -33.32
C PRO A 421 15.64 62.42 -32.75
N LYS A 422 15.75 61.20 -33.35
CA LYS A 422 16.86 60.57 -34.13
C LYS A 422 18.05 59.94 -33.34
N VAL A 423 18.34 58.62 -33.38
CA VAL A 423 18.79 57.66 -34.46
C VAL A 423 20.34 57.55 -34.48
N ASP A 424 21.02 56.39 -34.44
CA ASP A 424 21.22 55.32 -35.46
C ASP A 424 21.62 53.95 -34.82
N LYS A 425 21.10 52.75 -35.20
CA LYS A 425 21.36 51.84 -36.38
C LYS A 425 22.74 51.13 -36.31
N LYS A 426 22.98 49.86 -36.70
CA LYS A 426 22.30 48.76 -37.43
C LYS A 426 23.22 47.51 -37.31
N THR A 427 22.77 46.31 -36.93
CA THR A 427 22.54 45.09 -37.79
C THR A 427 23.69 44.65 -38.72
N ASP A 428 24.24 43.43 -38.57
CA ASP A 428 23.97 42.24 -39.45
C ASP A 428 24.98 41.06 -39.27
N LYS A 429 24.40 39.85 -39.20
CA LYS A 429 24.68 38.56 -39.90
C LYS A 429 26.05 37.83 -39.97
N TYR A 430 25.91 36.51 -39.76
CA TYR A 430 26.50 35.32 -40.43
C TYR A 430 27.97 34.93 -40.23
N GLY A 431 28.18 33.61 -40.05
CA GLY A 431 29.40 32.92 -40.48
C GLY A 431 29.87 31.76 -39.60
N GLU A 432 29.60 30.53 -40.05
CA GLU A 432 30.34 29.30 -39.70
C GLU A 432 31.86 29.47 -39.93
N ASN A 433 32.70 28.78 -39.15
CA ASN A 433 33.65 27.79 -39.70
C ASN A 433 34.45 27.02 -38.65
N ASN A 434 34.66 25.75 -38.99
CA ASN A 434 35.54 24.74 -38.41
C ASN A 434 37.03 25.12 -38.43
N THR A 435 37.81 24.49 -37.54
CA THR A 435 39.08 23.75 -37.79
C THR A 435 39.52 23.16 -36.43
N ALA A 436 39.45 21.86 -36.17
CA ALA A 436 40.32 20.76 -36.62
C ALA A 436 41.82 20.93 -36.26
N THR A 437 42.28 20.20 -35.23
CA THR A 437 43.60 19.55 -35.26
C THR A 437 43.58 18.24 -34.44
N ASN A 438 43.64 17.16 -35.20
CA ASN A 438 44.16 15.80 -34.91
C ASN A 438 45.42 15.79 -34.02
N HIS A 439 45.89 14.72 -33.36
CA HIS A 439 45.66 13.27 -33.30
C HIS A 439 46.48 12.75 -32.08
N LYS A 440 46.03 11.72 -31.34
CA LYS A 440 46.68 10.38 -31.28
C LYS A 440 46.01 9.45 -30.25
N LYS A 441 45.53 8.31 -30.75
CA LYS A 441 45.38 7.03 -30.02
C LYS A 441 46.78 6.45 -29.73
N TRP A 442 46.96 5.75 -28.62
CA TRP A 442 47.34 4.32 -28.63
C TRP A 442 47.23 3.68 -27.25
N SER A 443 46.83 2.42 -27.34
CA SER A 443 46.59 1.33 -26.39
C SER A 443 47.75 0.91 -25.48
N SER A 444 47.37 0.12 -24.48
CA SER A 444 48.14 -0.69 -23.53
C SER A 444 49.35 -1.43 -24.13
N PRO A 445 50.26 -1.87 -23.25
CA PRO A 445 50.60 -3.29 -23.24
C PRO A 445 50.67 -3.92 -21.84
N ASN A 446 50.35 -5.22 -21.84
CA ASN A 446 50.65 -6.22 -20.82
C ASN A 446 52.17 -6.46 -20.63
N LEU A 447 52.46 -7.15 -19.52
CA LEU A 447 53.60 -8.02 -19.12
C LEU A 447 54.20 -7.51 -17.79
N SER A 448 54.52 -8.34 -16.80
CA SER A 448 54.53 -9.80 -16.64
C SER A 448 55.03 -10.11 -15.23
N GLU A 449 54.44 -11.10 -14.57
CA GLU A 449 55.15 -12.23 -13.93
C GLU A 449 54.21 -13.43 -13.84
#